data_AF-A0A821TGN6-F1
#
_entry.id   AF-A0A821TGN6-F1
#
_cell.length_a   1.000
_cell.length_b   1.000
_cell.length_c   1.000
_cell.angle_alpha   90.00
_cell.angle_beta   90.00
_cell.angle_gamma   90.00
#
_symmetry.space_group_name_H-M   'P 1'
#
loop_
_entity.id
_entity.type
_entity.pdbx_description
1 polymer ?
#
loop_
_entity_poly.entity_id
_entity_poly.type
_entity_poly.pdbx_seq_one_letter_code
_entity_poly.pdbx_strand_id
1 'polypeptide(L)'
;MHSGYHHVREFSCGTLYYRTLFVDTKRDALYVGAMDRLYRLNMNNISASHCERDAINLEPSNVAQCVSKGKSEHFDCRNHIRVIQPMGDGSRLYICGTNAHSPKDWVLYQNKCLLVNTDTEPVIYPTFVNFFIADDSEDLWLLSRKYLADQFHWTLAKDLNRLHMLQTKSARWYQIVTITSESV
;
A
#
# COMPACT_ATOMS: atom_id res chain seq x y z
N MET A 1 -10.65 -33.64 -21.21
CA MET A 1 -10.17 -33.70 -19.80
C MET A 1 -9.59 -32.34 -19.46
N HIS A 2 -10.27 -31.53 -18.64
CA HIS A 2 -9.74 -30.26 -18.11
C HIS A 2 -9.58 -30.42 -16.60
N SER A 3 -8.34 -30.49 -16.14
CA SER A 3 -8.00 -30.48 -14.72
C SER A 3 -6.81 -29.57 -14.52
N GLY A 4 -6.94 -28.62 -13.59
CA GLY A 4 -5.79 -28.02 -12.92
C GLY A 4 -5.69 -26.50 -12.94
N TYR A 5 -6.61 -25.76 -12.32
CA TYR A 5 -6.37 -24.38 -11.82
C TYR A 5 -7.32 -23.98 -10.66
N HIS A 6 -7.62 -24.91 -9.75
CA HIS A 6 -8.52 -24.61 -8.61
C HIS A 6 -7.85 -23.89 -7.42
N HIS A 7 -6.56 -23.58 -7.48
CA HIS A 7 -5.78 -23.02 -6.35
C HIS A 7 -5.32 -21.57 -6.52
N VAL A 8 -5.53 -20.95 -7.69
CA VAL A 8 -5.22 -19.53 -7.91
C VAL A 8 -6.49 -18.70 -7.71
N ARG A 9 -6.37 -17.61 -6.94
CA ARG A 9 -7.44 -16.64 -6.70
C ARG A 9 -7.02 -15.30 -7.30
N GLU A 10 -7.97 -14.60 -7.89
CA GLU A 10 -7.76 -13.28 -8.49
C GLU A 10 -8.73 -12.25 -7.90
N PHE A 11 -8.31 -11.00 -7.83
CA PHE A 11 -9.14 -9.85 -7.51
C PHE A 11 -8.83 -8.72 -8.50
N SER A 12 -9.86 -8.16 -9.13
CA SER A 12 -9.74 -7.03 -10.03
C SER A 12 -11.01 -6.19 -10.05
N CYS A 13 -10.84 -4.88 -9.95
CA CYS A 13 -11.88 -3.85 -10.07
C CYS A 13 -11.58 -2.90 -11.24
N GLY A 14 -10.84 -3.38 -12.23
CA GLY A 14 -10.32 -2.60 -13.36
C GLY A 14 -8.87 -2.14 -13.17
N THR A 15 -8.42 -1.28 -14.08
CA THR A 15 -7.05 -0.75 -14.14
C THR A 15 -6.83 0.31 -13.06
N LEU A 16 -6.63 -0.14 -11.81
CA LEU A 16 -6.48 0.72 -10.63
C LEU A 16 -5.05 0.70 -10.05
N TYR A 17 -4.06 0.20 -10.77
CA TYR A 17 -2.65 0.26 -10.35
C TYR A 17 -2.39 -0.24 -8.92
N TYR A 18 -2.76 -1.49 -8.64
CA TYR A 18 -2.51 -2.15 -7.36
C TYR A 18 -1.00 -2.29 -7.09
N ARG A 19 -0.42 -1.42 -6.26
CA ARG A 19 1.05 -1.30 -6.11
C ARG A 19 1.54 -1.43 -4.67
N THR A 20 0.68 -1.20 -3.69
CA THR A 20 1.07 -1.23 -2.27
C THR A 20 0.34 -2.37 -1.56
N LEU A 21 1.07 -3.21 -0.84
CA LEU A 21 0.52 -4.42 -0.21
C LEU A 21 0.95 -4.46 1.25
N PHE A 22 0.01 -4.74 2.15
CA PHE A 22 0.28 -4.99 3.56
C PHE A 22 -0.56 -6.17 4.06
N VAL A 23 0.12 -7.16 4.64
CA VAL A 23 -0.52 -8.38 5.16
C VAL A 23 -0.74 -8.23 6.65
N ASP A 24 -1.99 -8.37 7.08
CA ASP A 24 -2.38 -8.36 8.48
C ASP A 24 -2.91 -9.73 8.89
N THR A 25 -1.99 -10.57 9.36
CA THR A 25 -2.28 -11.93 9.82
C THR A 25 -3.16 -11.99 11.06
N LYS A 26 -3.23 -10.92 11.87
CA LYS A 26 -4.09 -10.90 13.06
C LYS A 26 -5.57 -10.71 12.69
N ARG A 27 -5.85 -10.13 11.52
CA ARG A 27 -7.20 -9.78 11.06
C ARG A 27 -7.62 -10.53 9.80
N ASP A 28 -6.83 -11.52 9.37
CA ASP A 28 -6.98 -12.26 8.11
C ASP A 28 -7.26 -11.34 6.92
N ALA A 29 -6.51 -10.24 6.85
CA ALA A 29 -6.73 -9.18 5.87
C ALA A 29 -5.48 -8.91 5.03
N LEU A 30 -5.68 -8.74 3.73
CA LEU A 30 -4.70 -8.19 2.80
C LEU A 30 -5.12 -6.77 2.44
N TYR A 31 -4.35 -5.78 2.89
CA TYR A 31 -4.55 -4.39 2.50
C TYR A 31 -3.83 -4.10 1.18
N VAL A 32 -4.56 -3.55 0.22
CA VAL A 32 -4.04 -3.22 -1.11
C VAL A 32 -4.27 -1.74 -1.42
N GLY A 33 -3.18 -0.99 -1.53
CA GLY A 33 -3.19 0.39 -2.02
C GLY A 33 -3.23 0.42 -3.54
N ALA A 34 -4.22 1.14 -4.06
CA ALA A 34 -4.51 1.31 -5.47
C ALA A 34 -4.72 2.80 -5.79
N MET A 35 -5.11 3.11 -7.02
CA MET A 35 -5.52 4.43 -7.46
C MET A 35 -6.89 4.77 -6.84
N ASP A 36 -6.91 5.86 -6.10
CA ASP A 36 -8.01 6.45 -5.35
C ASP A 36 -8.63 5.56 -4.27
N ARG A 37 -8.03 4.40 -4.00
CA ARG A 37 -8.63 3.37 -3.16
C ARG A 37 -7.63 2.61 -2.31
N LEU A 38 -8.08 2.26 -1.12
CA LEU A 38 -7.48 1.24 -0.25
C LEU A 38 -8.45 0.07 -0.14
N TYR A 39 -8.04 -1.13 -0.54
CA TYR A 39 -8.83 -2.34 -0.39
C TYR A 39 -8.44 -3.10 0.86
N ARG A 40 -9.43 -3.69 1.56
CA ARG A 40 -9.24 -4.68 2.62
C ARG A 40 -9.76 -6.03 2.13
N LEU A 41 -8.88 -6.80 1.48
CA LEU A 41 -9.25 -8.09 0.89
C LEU A 41 -9.27 -9.20 1.94
N ASN A 42 -10.13 -10.19 1.73
CA ASN A 42 -10.16 -11.41 2.52
C ASN A 42 -8.92 -12.26 2.20
N MET A 43 -8.03 -12.46 3.18
CA MET A 43 -6.77 -13.15 2.97
C MET A 43 -6.92 -14.65 2.68
N ASN A 44 -8.02 -15.27 3.14
CA ASN A 44 -8.31 -16.67 2.88
C ASN A 44 -8.82 -16.89 1.44
N ASN A 45 -9.49 -15.90 0.86
CA ASN A 45 -9.98 -15.95 -0.50
C ASN A 45 -10.21 -14.54 -1.06
N ILE A 46 -9.21 -13.99 -1.75
CA ILE A 46 -9.27 -12.62 -2.29
C ILE A 46 -10.37 -12.45 -3.35
N SER A 47 -10.77 -13.52 -4.04
CA SER A 47 -11.86 -13.49 -5.02
C SER A 47 -13.25 -13.36 -4.37
N ALA A 48 -13.36 -13.54 -3.05
CA ALA A 48 -14.60 -13.31 -2.32
C ALA A 48 -14.81 -11.82 -1.93
N SER A 49 -13.79 -10.98 -2.12
CA SER A 49 -13.88 -9.55 -1.83
C SER A 49 -14.58 -8.79 -2.94
N HIS A 50 -15.23 -7.69 -2.56
CA HIS A 50 -16.09 -6.88 -3.41
C HIS A 50 -15.49 -5.48 -3.64
N CYS A 51 -15.57 -4.99 -4.88
CA CYS A 51 -14.94 -3.75 -5.29
C CYS A 51 -15.38 -2.51 -4.50
N GLU A 52 -16.65 -2.43 -4.11
CA GLU A 52 -17.20 -1.27 -3.41
C GLU A 52 -17.25 -1.47 -1.89
N ARG A 53 -17.63 -2.67 -1.43
CA ARG A 53 -17.81 -2.92 0.02
C ARG A 53 -16.50 -3.06 0.77
N ASP A 54 -15.48 -3.61 0.12
CA ASP A 54 -14.16 -3.83 0.72
C ASP A 54 -13.17 -2.71 0.34
N ALA A 55 -13.65 -1.63 -0.27
CA ALA A 55 -12.85 -0.46 -0.59
C ALA A 55 -13.12 0.71 0.35
N ILE A 56 -12.07 1.45 0.65
CA ILE A 56 -12.13 2.78 1.21
C ILE A 56 -11.70 3.75 0.11
N ASN A 57 -12.61 4.66 -0.26
CA ASN A 57 -12.32 5.68 -1.25
C ASN A 57 -11.46 6.78 -0.62
N LEU A 58 -10.34 7.07 -1.27
CA LEU A 58 -9.37 8.08 -0.91
C LEU A 58 -9.15 8.96 -2.14
N GLU A 59 -10.20 9.63 -2.60
CA GLU A 59 -10.15 10.44 -3.82
C GLU A 59 -9.27 11.69 -3.66
N PRO A 60 -8.63 12.15 -4.75
CA PRO A 60 -7.78 13.33 -4.73
C PRO A 60 -8.59 14.61 -4.49
N SER A 61 -8.05 15.54 -3.70
CA SER A 61 -8.74 16.82 -3.43
C SER A 61 -8.41 17.96 -4.41
N ASN A 62 -7.25 17.93 -5.08
CA ASN A 62 -6.71 19.09 -5.82
C ASN A 62 -6.47 18.79 -7.31
N VAL A 63 -7.36 18.00 -7.94
CA VAL A 63 -7.21 17.56 -9.35
C VAL A 63 -7.03 18.74 -10.30
N ALA A 64 -7.89 19.76 -10.23
CA ALA A 64 -7.83 20.91 -11.13
C ALA A 64 -6.50 21.68 -11.05
N GLN A 65 -5.94 21.83 -9.84
CA GLN A 65 -4.65 22.49 -9.65
C GLN A 65 -3.48 21.62 -10.15
N CYS A 66 -3.59 20.30 -10.03
CA CYS A 66 -2.60 19.38 -10.58
C CYS A 66 -2.63 19.43 -12.12
N VAL A 67 -3.81 19.38 -12.72
CA VAL A 67 -3.99 19.45 -14.19
C VAL A 67 -3.52 20.80 -14.74
N SER A 68 -3.76 21.91 -14.04
CA SER A 68 -3.26 23.24 -14.48
C SER A 68 -1.74 23.35 -14.51
N LYS A 69 -1.02 22.44 -13.83
CA LYS A 69 0.45 22.29 -13.90
C LYS A 69 0.90 21.37 -15.04
N GLY A 70 0.00 20.94 -15.94
CA GLY A 70 0.30 20.13 -17.12
C GLY A 70 0.42 18.63 -16.86
N LYS A 71 -0.12 18.14 -15.74
CA LYS A 71 -0.10 16.72 -15.36
C LYS A 71 -1.34 15.98 -15.87
N SER A 72 -1.24 14.67 -16.08
CA SER A 72 -2.35 13.84 -16.57
C SER A 72 -3.49 13.72 -15.56
N GLU A 73 -4.70 14.11 -15.95
CA GLU A 73 -5.89 14.01 -15.10
C GLU A 73 -6.21 12.55 -14.69
N HIS A 74 -6.03 11.61 -15.62
CA HIS A 74 -6.43 10.22 -15.45
C HIS A 74 -5.41 9.36 -14.70
N PHE A 75 -4.19 9.86 -14.47
CA PHE A 75 -3.14 9.12 -13.79
C PHE A 75 -2.40 9.96 -12.75
N ASP A 76 -1.61 10.96 -13.18
CA ASP A 76 -0.77 11.77 -12.27
C ASP A 76 -1.60 12.51 -11.21
N CYS A 77 -2.75 13.06 -11.61
CA CYS A 77 -3.64 13.82 -10.75
C CYS A 77 -4.66 12.96 -10.00
N ARG A 78 -4.44 11.65 -9.96
CA ARG A 78 -5.18 10.73 -9.08
C ARG A 78 -4.45 10.58 -7.74
N ASN A 79 -5.09 9.94 -6.77
CA ASN A 79 -4.44 9.60 -5.52
C ASN A 79 -3.92 8.16 -5.56
N HIS A 80 -2.63 7.95 -5.76
CA HIS A 80 -2.05 6.62 -5.68
C HIS A 80 -1.65 6.33 -4.24
N ILE A 81 -2.16 5.26 -3.64
CA ILE A 81 -1.79 4.85 -2.27
C ILE A 81 -0.43 4.16 -2.29
N ARG A 82 0.52 4.69 -1.52
CA ARG A 82 1.94 4.35 -1.62
C ARG A 82 2.56 3.83 -0.33
N VAL A 83 1.94 4.16 0.81
CA VAL A 83 2.38 3.69 2.13
C VAL A 83 1.19 3.05 2.84
N ILE A 84 1.41 1.86 3.39
CA ILE A 84 0.53 1.19 4.35
C ILE A 84 1.44 0.60 5.42
N GLN A 85 1.34 1.07 6.66
CA GLN A 85 2.21 0.65 7.76
C GLN A 85 1.43 0.49 9.06
N PRO A 86 1.72 -0.52 9.89
CA PRO A 86 1.10 -0.65 11.20
C PRO A 86 1.59 0.43 12.14
N MET A 87 0.70 0.94 13.00
CA MET A 87 1.01 1.86 14.08
C MET A 87 0.85 1.17 15.44
N GLY A 88 1.77 1.43 16.37
CA GLY A 88 1.71 0.91 17.72
C GLY A 88 1.68 -0.63 17.77
N ASP A 89 0.66 -1.19 18.43
CA ASP A 89 0.40 -2.62 18.53
C ASP A 89 -0.14 -3.27 17.24
N GLY A 90 -0.28 -2.47 16.18
CA GLY A 90 -0.91 -2.85 14.92
C GLY A 90 -2.43 -2.70 14.94
N SER A 91 -3.03 -2.04 15.93
CA SER A 91 -4.46 -1.69 15.98
C SER A 91 -4.89 -0.73 14.87
N ARG A 92 -3.96 0.12 14.44
CA ARG A 92 -4.15 1.19 13.46
C ARG A 92 -3.16 1.03 12.31
N LEU A 93 -3.55 1.45 11.11
CA LEU A 93 -2.61 1.56 9.99
C LEU A 93 -2.44 3.02 9.58
N TYR A 94 -1.20 3.45 9.39
CA TYR A 94 -0.88 4.67 8.68
C TYR A 94 -0.92 4.42 7.18
N ILE A 95 -1.60 5.31 6.47
CA ILE A 95 -1.78 5.27 5.01
C ILE A 95 -1.33 6.61 4.45
N CYS A 96 -0.53 6.61 3.38
CA CYS A 96 -0.22 7.83 2.64
C CYS A 96 -0.39 7.61 1.13
N GLY A 97 -0.85 8.64 0.44
CA GLY A 97 -1.02 8.65 -1.00
C GLY A 97 -0.65 9.99 -1.64
N THR A 98 -0.45 9.96 -2.96
CA THR A 98 0.05 11.09 -3.77
C THR A 98 -0.92 12.28 -3.81
N ASN A 99 -2.23 12.00 -3.68
CA ASN A 99 -3.32 12.97 -3.66
C ASN A 99 -3.13 14.12 -4.68
N ALA A 100 -2.99 13.77 -5.97
CA ALA A 100 -2.77 14.72 -7.06
C ALA A 100 -1.56 15.65 -6.87
N HIS A 101 -0.37 15.07 -6.63
CA HIS A 101 0.86 15.80 -6.30
C HIS A 101 0.71 16.76 -5.10
N SER A 102 -0.15 16.40 -4.15
CA SER A 102 -0.32 17.09 -2.87
C SER A 102 -0.53 16.04 -1.78
N PRO A 103 0.54 15.32 -1.38
CA PRO A 103 0.46 14.14 -0.52
C PRO A 103 -0.43 14.33 0.71
N LYS A 104 -1.16 13.27 1.06
CA LYS A 104 -2.04 13.25 2.23
C LYS A 104 -1.91 11.93 2.98
N ASP A 105 -2.17 12.06 4.28
CA ASP A 105 -2.02 10.99 5.24
C ASP A 105 -3.35 10.67 5.92
N TRP A 106 -3.57 9.38 6.17
CA TRP A 106 -4.72 8.85 6.89
C TRP A 106 -4.30 7.83 7.94
N VAL A 107 -5.09 7.74 9.01
CA VAL A 107 -5.08 6.61 9.93
C VAL A 107 -6.31 5.76 9.67
N LEU A 108 -6.08 4.50 9.33
CA LEU A 108 -7.12 3.48 9.30
C LEU A 108 -7.30 2.87 10.69
N TYR A 109 -8.51 2.98 11.24
CA TYR A 109 -8.90 2.31 12.48
C TYR A 109 -10.35 1.82 12.37
N GLN A 110 -10.63 0.58 12.77
CA GLN A 110 -11.97 -0.02 12.72
C GLN A 110 -12.67 0.14 11.35
N ASN A 111 -11.91 -0.09 10.26
CA ASN A 111 -12.36 0.09 8.87
C ASN A 111 -12.77 1.53 8.49
N LYS A 112 -12.37 2.54 9.26
CA LYS A 112 -12.55 3.96 8.94
C LYS A 112 -11.19 4.61 8.70
N CYS A 113 -11.01 5.23 7.54
CA CYS A 113 -9.88 6.13 7.29
C CYS A 113 -10.22 7.52 7.81
N LEU A 114 -9.40 8.01 8.75
CA LEU A 114 -9.48 9.34 9.32
C LEU A 114 -8.27 10.13 8.83
N LEU A 115 -8.44 11.40 8.45
CA LEU A 115 -7.30 12.26 8.14
C LEU A 115 -6.39 12.37 9.37
N VAL A 116 -5.08 12.31 9.16
CA VAL A 116 -4.11 12.54 10.24
C VAL A 116 -4.29 13.99 10.72
N ASN A 117 -4.62 14.16 11.99
CA ASN A 117 -4.58 15.45 12.65
C ASN A 117 -3.21 15.63 13.30
N THR A 118 -2.46 16.62 12.80
CA THR A 118 -1.09 16.95 13.25
C THR A 118 -1.02 17.41 14.69
N ASP A 119 -2.14 17.85 15.27
CA ASP A 119 -2.21 18.33 16.66
C ASP A 119 -2.36 17.18 17.67
N THR A 120 -2.90 16.03 17.23
CA THR A 120 -3.23 14.91 18.11
C THR A 120 -2.43 13.64 17.82
N GLU A 121 -1.97 13.47 16.59
CA GLU A 121 -1.10 12.36 16.19
C GLU A 121 0.22 12.97 15.71
N PRO A 122 1.35 12.75 16.40
CA PRO A 122 2.63 13.21 15.91
C PRO A 122 2.80 12.64 14.51
N VAL A 123 3.06 13.48 13.51
CA VAL A 123 3.30 13.02 12.14
C VAL A 123 4.53 12.14 12.22
N ILE A 124 4.32 10.82 12.27
CA ILE A 124 5.40 9.89 12.51
C ILE A 124 6.35 9.84 11.28
N TYR A 125 5.91 10.48 10.19
CA TYR A 125 6.54 10.54 8.90
C TYR A 125 6.89 11.99 8.55
N PRO A 126 8.18 12.36 8.42
CA PRO A 126 8.53 13.74 8.14
C PRO A 126 8.02 14.19 6.77
N THR A 127 7.95 15.52 6.58
CA THR A 127 7.74 16.18 5.28
C THR A 127 8.55 15.59 4.12
N PHE A 128 9.69 14.97 4.42
CA PHE A 128 10.54 14.22 3.50
C PHE A 128 9.85 13.02 2.84
N VAL A 129 9.03 12.27 3.60
CA VAL A 129 8.26 11.13 3.10
C VAL A 129 7.18 11.62 2.13
N ASN A 130 6.50 12.72 2.47
CA ASN A 130 5.55 13.38 1.58
C ASN A 130 6.22 13.88 0.30
N PHE A 131 7.41 14.49 0.40
CA PHE A 131 8.18 14.91 -0.78
C PHE A 131 8.49 13.76 -1.73
N PHE A 132 8.86 12.59 -1.21
CA PHE A 132 9.12 11.41 -2.02
C PHE A 132 7.85 10.78 -2.60
N ILE A 133 6.73 10.86 -1.89
CA ILE A 133 5.46 10.35 -2.38
C ILE A 133 4.94 11.18 -3.56
N ALA A 134 5.30 12.46 -3.62
CA ALA A 134 5.00 13.33 -4.75
C ALA A 134 5.91 13.14 -5.97
N ASP A 135 7.03 12.42 -5.82
CA ASP A 135 8.00 12.15 -6.89
C ASP A 135 7.86 10.70 -7.39
N ASP A 136 7.68 10.52 -8.69
CA ASP A 136 7.54 9.19 -9.30
C ASP A 136 8.89 8.45 -9.47
N SER A 137 9.98 9.01 -8.93
CA SER A 137 11.32 8.40 -8.96
C SER A 137 11.44 7.15 -8.09
N GLU A 138 11.57 5.97 -8.70
CA GLU A 138 11.75 4.66 -8.01
C GLU A 138 12.93 4.64 -7.02
N ASP A 139 13.99 5.39 -7.29
CA ASP A 139 15.16 5.49 -6.40
C ASP A 139 14.84 6.21 -5.08
N LEU A 140 14.01 7.25 -5.15
CA LEU A 140 13.55 8.00 -3.99
C LEU A 140 12.55 7.20 -3.15
N TRP A 141 11.78 6.30 -3.79
CA TRP A 141 10.90 5.36 -3.12
C TRP A 141 11.64 4.37 -2.22
N LEU A 142 12.80 3.85 -2.65
CA LEU A 142 13.63 2.95 -1.84
C LEU A 142 14.25 3.67 -0.64
N LEU A 143 14.69 4.92 -0.84
CA LEU A 143 15.24 5.77 0.21
C LEU A 143 14.21 6.12 1.28
N SER A 144 12.96 6.41 0.87
CA SER A 144 11.87 6.68 1.82
C SER A 144 11.61 5.47 2.71
N ARG A 145 11.44 4.26 2.15
CA ARG A 145 11.24 3.02 2.93
C ARG A 145 12.36 2.75 3.93
N LYS A 146 13.61 2.96 3.51
CA LYS A 146 14.78 2.81 4.38
C LYS A 146 14.74 3.79 5.54
N TYR A 147 14.47 5.06 5.24
CA TYR A 147 14.32 6.11 6.25
C TYR A 147 13.18 5.80 7.24
N LEU A 148 12.03 5.31 6.75
CA LEU A 148 10.90 4.90 7.60
C LEU A 148 11.28 3.77 8.55
N ALA A 149 11.96 2.74 8.08
CA ALA A 149 12.32 1.62 8.94
C ALA A 149 13.43 2.02 9.95
N ASP A 150 14.38 2.85 9.56
CA ASP A 150 15.41 3.37 10.46
C ASP A 150 14.79 4.22 11.60
N GLN A 151 13.82 5.09 11.29
CA GLN A 151 13.18 5.99 12.28
C GLN A 151 12.34 5.25 13.33
N PHE A 152 11.79 4.08 12.98
CA PHE A 152 10.94 3.30 13.88
C PHE A 152 11.68 2.09 14.51
N HIS A 153 13.01 2.02 14.39
CA HIS A 153 13.84 0.91 14.87
C HIS A 153 13.42 -0.47 14.30
N TRP A 154 12.97 -0.51 13.05
CA TRP A 154 12.77 -1.77 12.33
C TRP A 154 14.12 -2.18 11.73
N THR A 155 14.57 -3.41 11.95
CA THR A 155 15.79 -3.92 11.32
C THR A 155 15.57 -4.06 9.82
N LEU A 156 15.95 -3.04 9.05
CA LEU A 156 16.08 -3.16 7.60
C LEU A 156 17.16 -4.21 7.31
N ALA A 157 16.84 -5.23 6.52
CA ALA A 157 17.83 -6.18 6.06
C ALA A 157 18.94 -5.43 5.33
N LYS A 158 20.13 -5.39 5.94
CA LYS A 158 21.38 -4.96 5.32
C LYS A 158 21.69 -5.98 4.23
N ASP A 159 21.33 -5.70 2.99
CA ASP A 159 22.13 -6.04 1.79
C ASP A 159 21.40 -5.58 0.53
N LEU A 160 21.79 -4.40 0.04
CA LEU A 160 21.29 -3.78 -1.19
C LEU A 160 22.06 -4.21 -2.46
N ASN A 161 22.89 -5.25 -2.38
CA ASN A 161 23.76 -5.68 -3.49
C ASN A 161 23.43 -7.05 -4.10
N ARG A 162 22.19 -7.53 -3.95
CA ARG A 162 21.65 -8.68 -4.68
C ARG A 162 20.15 -8.47 -4.99
N LEU A 163 19.85 -7.55 -5.89
CA LEU A 163 18.56 -7.51 -6.60
C LEU A 163 18.51 -8.67 -7.62
N HIS A 164 18.46 -9.89 -7.10
CA HIS A 164 17.80 -11.00 -7.74
C HIS A 164 16.80 -11.50 -6.70
N MET A 165 15.51 -11.50 -7.04
CA MET A 165 14.48 -12.25 -6.31
C MET A 165 15.00 -13.67 -6.11
N LEU A 166 15.36 -14.08 -4.89
CA LEU A 166 16.08 -15.34 -4.69
C LEU A 166 15.21 -16.43 -4.09
N GLN A 167 15.22 -17.55 -4.79
CA GLN A 167 14.74 -18.88 -4.47
C GLN A 167 14.70 -19.17 -2.96
N THR A 168 13.60 -19.79 -2.55
CA THR A 168 13.25 -20.17 -1.19
C THR A 168 14.37 -20.88 -0.42
N LYS A 169 14.48 -20.56 0.88
CA LYS A 169 14.26 -21.51 1.99
C LYS A 169 14.32 -20.77 3.33
N SER A 170 13.18 -20.74 4.03
CA SER A 170 13.05 -20.49 5.47
C SER A 170 13.42 -19.10 6.02
N ALA A 171 12.64 -18.05 5.68
CA ALA A 171 12.31 -16.92 6.57
C ALA A 171 11.27 -16.02 5.88
N ARG A 172 10.21 -15.65 6.61
CA ARG A 172 9.08 -14.83 6.14
C ARG A 172 9.50 -13.38 5.88
N TRP A 173 9.59 -12.99 4.61
CA TRP A 173 9.21 -11.67 4.10
C TRP A 173 8.88 -11.85 2.62
N TYR A 174 7.62 -11.66 2.21
CA TYR A 174 7.24 -11.63 0.81
C TYR A 174 6.43 -10.37 0.54
N GLN A 175 6.96 -9.51 -0.32
CA GLN A 175 6.15 -8.62 -1.15
C GLN A 175 6.18 -9.15 -2.58
N ILE A 176 5.65 -10.37 -2.74
CA ILE A 176 5.11 -10.94 -3.99
C ILE A 176 3.96 -11.84 -3.54
N VAL A 177 2.73 -11.50 -3.92
CA VAL A 177 1.57 -12.37 -3.71
C VAL A 177 1.67 -13.49 -4.74
N THR A 178 2.27 -14.61 -4.35
CA THR A 178 2.07 -15.89 -5.04
C THR A 178 1.29 -16.77 -4.08
N ILE A 179 0.00 -16.97 -4.34
CA ILE A 179 -0.82 -17.96 -3.64
C ILE A 179 -0.48 -19.31 -4.27
N THR A 180 0.37 -20.09 -3.61
CA THR A 180 0.51 -21.52 -3.89
C THR A 180 0.20 -22.28 -2.61
N SER A 181 -0.94 -22.97 -2.61
CA SER A 181 -1.27 -23.96 -1.58
C SER A 181 -0.40 -25.19 -1.79
N GLU A 182 0.44 -25.53 -0.81
CA GLU A 182 0.95 -26.90 -0.68
C GLU A 182 0.46 -27.50 0.63
N SER A 183 -0.29 -28.58 0.45
CA SER A 183 -0.79 -29.50 1.46
C SER A 183 0.37 -30.28 2.09
N VAL A 184 0.36 -30.39 3.42
CA VAL A 184 0.64 -31.66 4.13
C VAL A 184 -0.35 -31.76 5.28
#